data_AF-A0AAC9JSW0-F1
#
_entry.id   AF-A0AAC9JSW0-F1
#
_cell.length_a   1.000
_cell.length_b   1.000
_cell.length_c   1.000
_cell.angle_alpha   90.00
_cell.angle_beta   90.00
_cell.angle_gamma   90.00
#
_symmetry.space_group_name_H-M   'P 1'
#
loop_
_entity.id
_entity.type
_entity.pdbx_description
1 polymer ?
#
loop_
_entity_poly.entity_id
_entity_poly.type
_entity_poly.pdbx_seq_one_letter_code
_entity_poly.pdbx_strand_id
1 'polypeptide(L)'
;MMLTDPRTTPARPDLAADFLAGTVVATRYVRAREQRIVAASAPLRREPRPDALLDTEALAGEAVRVFEEEEGWAWAQLAGDGYVGYLPVSALGAFEPAPTHRVAVLRTFVYPGPSIKLPPVGALSLMAGVTVSGFEGDFARLADGSAIFARHLAFVGPPLADDFVTIAERFVGVPYLWGGKTSLGIDCSGLVQLALSAAAVEAPRDSDLQERTLGSPLPITEEFTGLRRGDLVFWKGHVGIMVDSANLLHANGHHMATVIEPLAVATARIEAAGAGPVTSIKRL
;
A
#
# COMPACT_ATOMS: atom_id res chain seq x y z
N MET A 1 -26.72 14.39 1.41
CA MET A 1 -25.54 14.38 0.52
C MET A 1 -24.55 13.43 1.17
N MET A 2 -24.25 12.27 0.56
CA MET A 2 -23.14 11.45 1.05
C MET A 2 -21.89 12.32 0.95
N LEU A 3 -21.21 12.57 2.08
CA LEU A 3 -19.90 13.21 2.04
C LEU A 3 -18.97 12.27 1.26
N THR A 4 -18.63 12.65 0.04
CA THR A 4 -17.65 11.93 -0.78
C THR A 4 -16.26 12.22 -0.23
N ASP A 5 -15.52 11.19 0.15
CA ASP A 5 -14.13 11.36 0.58
C ASP A 5 -13.26 11.66 -0.65
N PRO A 6 -12.59 12.83 -0.72
CA PRO A 6 -11.80 13.22 -1.88
C PRO A 6 -10.61 12.28 -2.13
N ARG A 7 -10.20 11.48 -1.13
CA ARG A 7 -9.13 10.48 -1.29
C ARG A 7 -9.57 9.29 -2.11
N THR A 8 -10.87 8.97 -2.15
CA THR A 8 -11.37 7.77 -2.86
C THR A 8 -12.43 8.09 -3.92
N THR A 9 -12.87 9.34 -3.98
CA THR A 9 -13.81 9.84 -4.98
C THR A 9 -13.03 10.64 -6.02
N PRO A 10 -12.94 10.17 -7.28
CA PRO A 10 -12.23 10.89 -8.34
C PRO A 10 -13.08 12.07 -8.82
N ALA A 11 -13.11 13.14 -8.01
CA ALA A 11 -13.75 14.41 -8.33
C ALA A 11 -12.99 15.62 -7.78
N ARG A 12 -12.87 16.65 -8.62
CA ARG A 12 -12.50 18.04 -8.33
C ARG A 12 -13.59 18.95 -8.89
N PRO A 13 -13.67 20.25 -8.49
CA PRO A 13 -14.69 21.16 -9.01
C PRO A 13 -14.69 21.32 -10.55
N ASP A 14 -13.50 21.22 -11.17
CA ASP A 14 -13.33 21.32 -12.61
C ASP A 14 -13.58 19.98 -13.34
N LEU A 15 -13.22 18.85 -12.75
CA LEU A 15 -13.27 17.54 -13.40
C LEU A 15 -13.71 16.43 -12.44
N ALA A 16 -14.61 15.56 -12.90
CA ALA A 16 -14.95 14.32 -12.21
C ALA A 16 -14.96 13.11 -13.16
N ALA A 17 -14.87 11.90 -12.60
CA ALA A 17 -15.12 10.68 -13.37
C ALA A 17 -16.54 10.65 -13.94
N ASP A 18 -16.70 10.09 -15.14
CA ASP A 18 -17.98 10.03 -15.85
C ASP A 18 -19.11 9.32 -15.09
N PHE A 19 -18.79 8.25 -14.37
CA PHE A 19 -19.75 7.51 -13.54
C PHE A 19 -20.27 8.32 -12.34
N LEU A 20 -19.68 9.48 -12.02
CA LEU A 20 -20.15 10.39 -10.97
C LEU A 20 -21.16 11.43 -11.46
N ALA A 21 -21.46 11.47 -12.77
CA ALA A 21 -22.45 12.38 -13.33
C ALA A 21 -23.81 12.22 -12.64
N GLY A 22 -24.37 13.34 -12.18
CA GLY A 22 -25.63 13.37 -11.42
C GLY A 22 -25.50 13.08 -9.92
N THR A 23 -24.32 12.66 -9.44
CA THR A 23 -24.03 12.45 -8.02
C THR A 23 -23.13 13.52 -7.44
N VAL A 24 -22.10 13.93 -8.18
CA VAL A 24 -21.15 15.00 -7.82
C VAL A 24 -21.27 16.11 -8.85
N VAL A 25 -21.11 17.37 -8.44
CA VAL A 25 -21.09 18.52 -9.37
C VAL A 25 -19.65 18.81 -9.78
N ALA A 26 -19.38 18.74 -11.09
CA ALA A 26 -18.12 19.16 -11.70
C ALA A 26 -18.36 19.85 -13.05
N THR A 27 -17.40 20.66 -13.49
CA THR A 27 -17.48 21.38 -14.78
C THR A 27 -17.51 20.42 -15.98
N ARG A 28 -16.72 19.34 -15.92
CA ARG A 28 -16.71 18.28 -16.94
C ARG A 28 -16.59 16.89 -16.31
N TYR A 29 -17.05 15.90 -17.07
CA TYR A 29 -17.01 14.49 -16.70
C TYR A 29 -16.17 13.72 -17.72
N VAL A 30 -15.22 12.93 -17.24
CA VAL A 30 -14.22 12.29 -18.10
C VAL A 30 -14.19 10.78 -17.85
N ARG A 31 -14.18 10.02 -18.95
CA ARG A 31 -13.91 8.59 -18.93
C ARG A 31 -12.40 8.36 -18.73
N ALA A 32 -12.04 7.56 -17.75
CA ALA A 32 -10.64 7.24 -17.48
C ALA A 32 -10.00 6.45 -18.64
N ARG A 33 -8.70 6.68 -18.84
CA ARG A 33 -7.81 5.79 -19.59
C ARG A 33 -7.18 4.79 -18.62
N GLU A 34 -7.19 3.52 -18.97
CA GLU A 34 -6.50 2.49 -18.19
C GLU A 34 -5.01 2.50 -18.51
N GLN A 35 -4.19 2.53 -17.47
CA GLN A 35 -2.73 2.46 -17.53
C GLN A 35 -2.19 1.60 -16.39
N ARG A 36 -0.88 1.40 -16.37
CA ARG A 36 -0.20 0.61 -15.34
C ARG A 36 1.05 1.33 -14.85
N ILE A 37 1.38 1.15 -13.57
CA ILE A 37 2.66 1.57 -13.04
C ILE A 37 3.77 0.69 -13.64
N VAL A 38 4.71 1.30 -14.34
CA VAL A 38 5.90 0.63 -14.92
C VAL A 38 7.18 0.96 -14.17
N ALA A 39 7.19 2.02 -13.37
CA ALA A 39 8.27 2.28 -12.41
C ALA A 39 8.24 1.26 -11.26
N ALA A 40 9.37 1.05 -10.58
CA ALA A 40 9.44 0.15 -9.42
C ALA A 40 8.44 0.52 -8.30
N SER A 41 8.34 1.83 -8.04
CA SER A 41 7.25 2.47 -7.31
C SER A 41 7.05 3.88 -7.85
N ALA A 42 5.90 4.49 -7.56
CA ALA A 42 5.57 5.85 -7.94
C ALA A 42 4.92 6.61 -6.77
N PRO A 43 5.38 7.82 -6.43
CA PRO A 43 4.73 8.62 -5.41
C PRO A 43 3.39 9.15 -5.93
N LEU A 44 2.32 8.93 -5.19
CA LEU A 44 1.02 9.55 -5.42
C LEU A 44 0.85 10.70 -4.42
N ARG A 45 0.72 11.91 -4.96
CA ARG A 45 0.76 13.15 -4.19
C ARG A 45 -0.58 13.88 -4.21
N ARG A 46 -0.76 14.78 -3.23
CA ARG A 46 -1.95 15.63 -3.13
C ARG A 46 -2.05 16.69 -4.23
N GLU A 47 -0.91 17.16 -4.72
CA GLU A 47 -0.79 18.22 -5.72
C GLU A 47 0.20 17.78 -6.82
N PRO A 48 0.09 18.33 -8.05
CA PRO A 48 0.97 18.01 -9.18
C PRO A 48 2.32 18.74 -9.06
N ARG A 49 3.04 18.53 -7.95
CA ARG A 49 4.36 19.12 -7.70
C ARG A 49 5.27 18.14 -6.98
N PRO A 50 6.58 18.12 -7.27
CA PRO A 50 7.50 17.12 -6.72
C PRO A 50 7.73 17.25 -5.21
N ASP A 51 7.52 18.44 -4.65
CA ASP A 51 7.67 18.78 -3.23
C ASP A 51 6.36 18.67 -2.43
N ALA A 52 5.24 18.35 -3.08
CA ALA A 52 3.95 18.18 -2.42
C ALA A 52 3.95 16.98 -1.47
N LEU A 53 3.06 16.99 -0.47
CA LEU A 53 2.90 15.90 0.47
C LEU A 53 2.70 14.55 -0.26
N LEU A 54 3.46 13.54 0.16
CA LEU A 54 3.22 12.16 -0.25
C LEU A 54 1.99 11.63 0.50
N ASP A 55 0.96 11.22 -0.24
CA ASP A 55 -0.22 10.59 0.35
C ASP A 55 -0.04 9.06 0.36
N THR A 56 0.47 8.48 -0.73
CA THR A 56 0.73 7.03 -0.84
C THR A 56 1.77 6.73 -1.93
N GLU A 57 2.18 5.47 -2.05
CA GLU A 57 2.95 4.97 -3.19
C GLU A 57 2.12 3.95 -4.00
N ALA A 58 2.28 3.99 -5.31
CA ALA A 58 1.83 2.94 -6.21
C ALA A 58 2.99 2.01 -6.54
N LEU A 59 2.74 0.70 -6.61
CA LEU A 59 3.76 -0.31 -6.90
C LEU A 59 3.77 -0.71 -8.37
N ALA A 60 4.93 -1.14 -8.88
CA ALA A 60 5.01 -1.69 -10.23
C ALA A 60 3.91 -2.72 -10.48
N GLY A 61 3.29 -2.68 -11.66
CA GLY A 61 2.22 -3.59 -12.04
C GLY A 61 0.83 -3.18 -11.55
N GLU A 62 0.66 -2.22 -10.63
CA GLU A 62 -0.66 -1.74 -10.22
C GLU A 62 -1.39 -1.04 -11.38
N ALA A 63 -2.69 -1.36 -11.52
CA ALA A 63 -3.55 -0.72 -12.51
C ALA A 63 -4.01 0.66 -12.03
N VAL A 64 -4.08 1.61 -12.97
CA VAL A 64 -4.34 3.02 -12.71
C VAL A 64 -5.36 3.54 -13.73
N ARG A 65 -6.38 4.22 -13.22
CA ARG A 65 -7.35 4.97 -14.03
C ARG A 65 -6.93 6.44 -14.10
N VAL A 66 -6.51 6.88 -15.28
CA VAL A 66 -6.03 8.26 -15.52
C VAL A 66 -7.13 9.08 -16.13
N PHE A 67 -7.47 10.21 -15.51
CA PHE A 67 -8.55 11.09 -15.98
C PHE A 67 -8.01 12.35 -16.67
N GLU A 68 -6.82 12.81 -16.28
CA GLU A 68 -6.18 13.99 -16.86
C GLU A 68 -4.67 13.83 -16.83
N GLU A 69 -4.00 14.34 -17.87
CA GLU A 69 -2.56 14.50 -17.90
C GLU A 69 -2.24 15.95 -18.28
N GLU A 70 -1.43 16.61 -17.45
CA GLU A 70 -1.02 18.00 -17.65
C GLU A 70 0.38 18.19 -17.06
N GLU A 71 1.26 18.85 -17.82
CA GLU A 71 2.63 19.20 -17.39
C GLU A 71 3.45 18.06 -16.74
N GLY A 72 3.28 16.83 -17.24
CA GLY A 72 4.01 15.65 -16.73
C GLY A 72 3.40 15.00 -15.49
N TRP A 73 2.21 15.44 -15.07
CA TRP A 73 1.43 14.84 -13.99
C TRP A 73 0.14 14.21 -14.52
N ALA A 74 -0.19 13.05 -13.99
CA ALA A 74 -1.44 12.36 -14.22
C ALA A 74 -2.31 12.47 -12.96
N TRP A 75 -3.49 13.09 -13.07
CA TRP A 75 -4.50 12.98 -12.02
C TRP A 75 -5.29 11.69 -12.23
N ALA A 76 -5.18 10.81 -11.25
CA ALA A 76 -5.49 9.39 -11.43
C ALA A 76 -6.02 8.74 -10.15
N GLN A 77 -6.59 7.55 -10.33
CA GLN A 77 -7.08 6.69 -9.26
C GLN A 77 -6.43 5.30 -9.34
N LEU A 78 -5.86 4.84 -8.24
CA LEU A 78 -5.36 3.46 -8.11
C LEU A 78 -6.53 2.48 -8.10
N ALA A 79 -6.42 1.39 -8.85
CA ALA A 79 -7.50 0.40 -8.94
C ALA A 79 -7.66 -0.43 -7.65
N GLY A 80 -6.56 -0.68 -6.92
CA GLY A 80 -6.53 -1.62 -5.79
C GLY A 80 -7.20 -1.10 -4.51
N ASP A 81 -7.02 0.19 -4.18
CA ASP A 81 -7.59 0.80 -2.97
C ASP A 81 -8.49 2.02 -3.27
N GLY A 82 -8.64 2.36 -4.56
CA GLY A 82 -9.42 3.50 -5.00
C GLY A 82 -8.77 4.85 -4.70
N TYR A 83 -7.51 4.91 -4.27
CA TYR A 83 -6.89 6.16 -3.84
C TYR A 83 -6.66 7.12 -5.02
N VAL A 84 -6.98 8.40 -4.84
CA VAL A 84 -6.97 9.45 -5.86
C VAL A 84 -5.88 10.47 -5.57
N GLY A 85 -5.13 10.86 -6.60
CA GLY A 85 -4.17 11.95 -6.53
C GLY A 85 -3.33 12.06 -7.80
N TYR A 86 -2.14 12.63 -7.67
CA TYR A 86 -1.25 12.93 -8.79
C TYR A 86 -0.05 12.01 -8.84
N LEU A 87 0.15 11.37 -9.99
CA LEU A 87 1.29 10.52 -10.32
C LEU A 87 2.17 11.18 -11.38
N PRO A 88 3.49 10.97 -11.38
CA PRO A 88 4.32 11.34 -12.52
C PRO A 88 3.93 10.52 -13.76
N VAL A 89 3.71 11.17 -14.91
CA VAL A 89 3.39 10.47 -16.17
C VAL A 89 4.51 9.50 -16.57
N SER A 90 5.77 9.80 -16.22
CA SER A 90 6.91 8.92 -16.48
C SER A 90 6.86 7.58 -15.74
N ALA A 91 6.01 7.44 -14.72
CA ALA A 91 5.81 6.18 -14.01
C ALA A 91 4.73 5.30 -14.66
N LEU A 92 3.98 5.82 -15.64
CA LEU A 92 2.86 5.17 -16.28
C LEU A 92 3.24 4.58 -17.64
N GLY A 93 2.68 3.42 -17.94
CA GLY A 93 2.88 2.75 -19.22
C GLY A 93 1.60 2.11 -19.75
N ALA A 94 1.77 1.20 -20.71
CA ALA A 94 0.67 0.45 -21.31
C ALA A 94 -0.07 -0.40 -20.26
N PHE A 95 -1.40 -0.49 -20.40
CA PHE A 95 -2.23 -1.29 -19.50
C PHE A 95 -1.96 -2.80 -19.64
N GLU A 96 -1.75 -3.26 -20.87
CA GLU A 96 -1.46 -4.66 -21.19
C GLU A 96 0.02 -4.88 -21.49
N PRO A 97 0.56 -6.08 -21.21
CA PRO A 97 -0.11 -7.23 -20.59
C PRO A 97 -0.28 -7.08 -19.08
N ALA A 98 -1.38 -7.60 -18.53
CA ALA A 98 -1.59 -7.69 -17.08
C ALA A 98 -0.52 -8.55 -16.36
N PRO A 99 -0.18 -8.23 -15.09
CA PRO A 99 0.72 -9.03 -14.28
C PRO A 99 0.22 -10.47 -14.11
N THR A 100 1.09 -11.43 -14.39
CA THR A 100 0.84 -12.86 -14.13
C THR A 100 1.28 -13.27 -12.73
N HIS A 101 2.26 -12.56 -12.17
CA HIS A 101 2.89 -12.85 -10.89
C HIS A 101 3.05 -11.55 -10.11
N ARG A 102 3.34 -11.70 -8.82
CA ARG A 102 3.75 -10.61 -7.93
C ARG A 102 4.95 -11.03 -7.09
N VAL A 103 5.71 -10.06 -6.62
CA VAL A 103 6.80 -10.29 -5.67
C VAL A 103 6.23 -10.78 -4.34
N ALA A 104 6.72 -11.93 -3.88
CA ALA A 104 6.24 -12.67 -2.70
C ALA A 104 7.18 -12.57 -1.48
N VAL A 105 8.36 -11.98 -1.67
CA VAL A 105 9.36 -11.67 -0.62
C VAL A 105 9.38 -10.16 -0.35
N LEU A 106 10.02 -9.72 0.74
CA LEU A 106 10.07 -8.29 1.09
C LEU A 106 10.61 -7.42 -0.05
N ARG A 107 11.67 -7.88 -0.73
CA ARG A 107 12.29 -7.22 -1.87
C ARG A 107 13.02 -8.24 -2.75
N THR A 108 13.02 -8.00 -4.06
CA THR A 108 13.84 -8.73 -5.03
C THR A 108 14.61 -7.77 -5.93
N PHE A 109 15.70 -8.27 -6.53
CA PHE A 109 16.43 -7.60 -7.60
C PHE A 109 15.91 -8.00 -8.97
N VAL A 110 16.00 -7.08 -9.92
CA VAL A 110 15.72 -7.29 -11.34
C VAL A 110 17.06 -7.32 -12.07
N TYR A 111 17.30 -8.38 -12.82
CA TYR A 111 18.51 -8.60 -13.59
C TYR A 111 18.23 -8.41 -15.08
N PRO A 112 19.21 -7.96 -15.90
CA PRO A 112 19.03 -7.86 -17.34
C PRO A 112 18.99 -9.23 -18.05
N GLY A 113 19.17 -10.32 -17.31
CA GLY A 113 19.10 -11.71 -17.78
C GLY A 113 19.20 -12.70 -16.62
N PRO A 114 19.07 -14.01 -16.86
CA PRO A 114 18.95 -15.04 -15.82
C PRO A 114 20.30 -15.41 -15.20
N SER A 115 20.96 -14.45 -14.57
CA SER A 115 22.25 -14.65 -13.90
C SER A 115 22.45 -13.67 -12.75
N ILE A 116 22.75 -14.22 -11.57
CA ILE A 116 23.09 -13.42 -10.38
C ILE A 116 24.40 -12.63 -10.53
N LYS A 117 25.22 -12.95 -11.55
CA LYS A 117 26.49 -12.28 -11.82
C LYS A 117 26.31 -11.01 -12.65
N LEU A 118 25.13 -10.79 -13.23
CA LEU A 118 24.82 -9.55 -13.95
C LEU A 118 24.50 -8.44 -12.94
N PRO A 119 24.93 -7.19 -13.19
CA PRO A 119 24.57 -6.08 -12.32
C PRO A 119 23.05 -5.87 -12.37
N PRO A 120 22.35 -5.85 -11.21
CA PRO A 120 20.92 -5.56 -11.17
C PRO A 120 20.59 -4.20 -11.81
N VAL A 121 19.50 -4.15 -12.55
CA VAL A 121 18.97 -2.92 -13.18
C VAL A 121 17.90 -2.24 -12.34
N GLY A 122 17.45 -2.89 -11.27
CA GLY A 122 16.47 -2.35 -10.34
C GLY A 122 16.14 -3.31 -9.20
N ALA A 123 15.19 -2.89 -8.37
CA ALA A 123 14.61 -3.70 -7.31
C ALA A 123 13.11 -3.47 -7.22
N LEU A 124 12.37 -4.51 -6.84
CA LEU A 124 10.93 -4.46 -6.64
C LEU A 124 10.59 -4.89 -5.21
N SER A 125 9.61 -4.23 -4.60
CA SER A 125 9.12 -4.56 -3.26
C SER A 125 8.03 -5.62 -3.31
N LEU A 126 7.74 -6.23 -2.17
CA LEU A 126 6.57 -7.09 -1.95
C LEU A 126 5.31 -6.51 -2.61
N MET A 127 4.48 -7.38 -3.20
CA MET A 127 3.26 -7.06 -3.95
C MET A 127 3.44 -6.39 -5.32
N ALA A 128 4.65 -5.96 -5.71
CA ALA A 128 4.89 -5.48 -7.08
C ALA A 128 4.54 -6.57 -8.13
N GLY A 129 3.71 -6.24 -9.10
CA GLY A 129 3.24 -7.11 -10.17
C GLY A 129 4.21 -7.15 -11.35
N VAL A 130 4.40 -8.35 -11.91
CA VAL A 130 5.24 -8.59 -13.09
C VAL A 130 4.59 -9.58 -14.05
N THR A 131 4.91 -9.45 -15.34
CA THR A 131 4.46 -10.36 -16.39
C THR A 131 5.60 -11.31 -16.74
N VAL A 132 5.44 -12.58 -16.39
CA VAL A 132 6.42 -13.65 -16.63
C VAL A 132 6.14 -14.26 -18.00
N SER A 133 7.16 -14.28 -18.86
CA SER A 133 7.11 -14.85 -20.23
C SER A 133 7.65 -16.27 -20.30
N GLY A 134 8.39 -16.72 -19.28
CA GLY A 134 8.91 -18.08 -19.18
C GLY A 134 9.88 -18.25 -18.02
N PHE A 135 10.48 -19.43 -17.90
CA PHE A 135 11.46 -19.76 -16.87
C PHE A 135 12.74 -20.29 -17.50
N GLU A 136 13.88 -19.94 -16.91
CA GLU A 136 15.21 -20.43 -17.29
C GLU A 136 16.04 -20.71 -16.04
N GLY A 137 16.29 -21.99 -15.76
CA GLY A 137 16.86 -22.41 -14.49
C GLY A 137 16.04 -21.91 -13.31
N ASP A 138 16.69 -21.19 -12.40
CA ASP A 138 16.04 -20.62 -11.22
C ASP A 138 15.41 -19.23 -11.45
N PHE A 139 15.42 -18.73 -12.69
CA PHE A 139 14.92 -17.40 -13.02
C PHE A 139 13.58 -17.45 -13.75
N ALA A 140 12.70 -16.52 -13.40
CA ALA A 140 11.57 -16.14 -14.22
C ALA A 140 12.02 -15.03 -15.18
N ARG A 141 11.83 -15.23 -16.49
CA ARG A 141 12.01 -14.19 -17.51
C ARG A 141 10.74 -13.35 -17.58
N LEU A 142 10.90 -12.04 -17.60
CA LEU A 142 9.80 -11.09 -17.71
C LEU A 142 9.52 -10.75 -19.17
N ALA A 143 8.36 -10.13 -19.43
CA ALA A 143 7.94 -9.72 -20.76
C ALA A 143 8.86 -8.66 -21.40
N ASP A 144 9.57 -7.87 -20.59
CA ASP A 144 10.55 -6.86 -21.03
C ASP A 144 11.95 -7.44 -21.27
N GLY A 145 12.14 -8.75 -21.13
CA GLY A 145 13.41 -9.45 -21.29
C GLY A 145 14.29 -9.50 -20.04
N SER A 146 13.94 -8.76 -18.98
CA SER A 146 14.62 -8.85 -17.68
C SER A 146 14.29 -10.17 -16.96
N ALA A 147 14.92 -10.40 -15.82
CA ALA A 147 14.76 -11.62 -15.05
C ALA A 147 14.73 -11.37 -13.54
N ILE A 148 13.91 -12.16 -12.84
CA ILE A 148 13.82 -12.20 -11.38
C ILE A 148 14.01 -13.64 -10.93
N PHE A 149 14.58 -13.85 -9.75
CA PHE A 149 14.68 -15.19 -9.19
C PHE A 149 13.27 -15.78 -8.93
N ALA A 150 12.94 -16.91 -9.54
CA ALA A 150 11.58 -17.45 -9.61
C ALA A 150 10.96 -17.66 -8.21
N ARG A 151 11.74 -18.13 -7.23
CA ARG A 151 11.28 -18.34 -5.84
C ARG A 151 10.84 -17.05 -5.13
N HIS A 152 11.14 -15.88 -5.69
CA HIS A 152 10.72 -14.58 -5.14
C HIS A 152 9.35 -14.15 -5.66
N LEU A 153 8.74 -14.92 -6.58
CA LEU A 153 7.46 -14.62 -7.19
C LEU A 153 6.39 -15.62 -6.75
N ALA A 154 5.14 -15.16 -6.75
CA ALA A 154 3.95 -15.99 -6.65
C ALA A 154 2.94 -15.54 -7.71
N PHE A 155 2.01 -16.42 -8.10
CA PHE A 155 0.91 -16.04 -8.99
C PHE A 155 0.06 -14.92 -8.36
N VAL A 156 -0.48 -14.04 -9.21
CA VAL A 156 -1.55 -13.11 -8.78
C VAL A 156 -2.82 -13.90 -8.44
N GLY A 157 -3.64 -13.41 -7.51
CA GLY A 157 -4.88 -14.08 -7.08
C GLY A 157 -4.78 -14.75 -5.71
N PRO A 158 -4.17 -15.94 -5.57
CA PRO A 158 -4.08 -16.66 -4.28
C PRO A 158 -3.39 -15.83 -3.20
N PRO A 159 -3.64 -16.03 -1.89
CA PRO A 159 -2.89 -15.35 -0.82
C PRO A 159 -1.42 -15.83 -0.74
N LEU A 160 -0.51 -14.96 -0.28
CA LEU A 160 0.88 -15.29 0.04
C LEU A 160 1.02 -16.01 1.39
N ALA A 161 0.08 -15.74 2.31
CA ALA A 161 -0.02 -16.36 3.62
C ALA A 161 -1.47 -16.24 4.11
N ASP A 162 -1.96 -17.24 4.82
CA ASP A 162 -3.28 -17.19 5.46
C ASP A 162 -3.28 -16.23 6.66
N ASP A 163 -2.16 -16.16 7.38
CA ASP A 163 -1.92 -15.21 8.46
C ASP A 163 -1.20 -13.96 7.93
N PHE A 164 -1.94 -12.86 7.78
CA PHE A 164 -1.39 -11.58 7.32
C PHE A 164 -0.32 -11.02 8.27
N VAL A 165 -0.36 -11.36 9.56
CA VAL A 165 0.63 -10.87 10.53
C VAL A 165 2.03 -11.42 10.20
N THR A 166 2.12 -12.65 9.68
CA THR A 166 3.38 -13.23 9.18
C THR A 166 3.98 -12.42 8.03
N ILE A 167 3.15 -11.71 7.24
CA ILE A 167 3.64 -10.79 6.21
C ILE A 167 4.12 -9.49 6.84
N ALA A 168 3.34 -8.92 7.77
CA ALA A 168 3.68 -7.68 8.46
C ALA A 168 5.02 -7.79 9.22
N GLU A 169 5.28 -8.91 9.90
CA GLU A 169 6.51 -9.15 10.65
C GLU A 169 7.78 -9.08 9.79
N ARG A 170 7.67 -9.30 8.47
CA ARG A 170 8.81 -9.17 7.54
C ARG A 170 9.31 -7.73 7.42
N PHE A 171 8.50 -6.75 7.81
CA PHE A 171 8.86 -5.34 7.76
C PHE A 171 9.59 -4.86 9.03
N VAL A 172 9.77 -5.69 10.06
CA VAL A 172 10.53 -5.30 11.26
C VAL A 172 11.91 -4.77 10.86
N GLY A 173 12.24 -3.56 11.31
CA GLY A 173 13.46 -2.83 10.96
C GLY A 173 13.38 -1.96 9.70
N VAL A 174 12.32 -2.05 8.90
CA VAL A 174 12.10 -1.13 7.76
C VAL A 174 11.86 0.28 8.31
N PRO A 175 12.54 1.32 7.79
CA PRO A 175 12.37 2.69 8.24
C PRO A 175 10.93 3.19 8.09
N TYR A 176 10.51 4.05 9.02
CA TYR A 176 9.25 4.76 8.90
C TYR A 176 9.36 5.81 7.79
N LEU A 177 8.41 5.79 6.84
CA LEU A 177 8.28 6.80 5.80
C LEU A 177 6.80 7.16 5.66
N TRP A 178 6.45 8.41 5.94
CA TRP A 178 5.10 8.93 5.71
C TRP A 178 4.67 8.70 4.25
N GLY A 179 3.52 8.09 4.03
CA GLY A 179 3.02 7.74 2.69
C GLY A 179 3.66 6.48 2.10
N GLY A 180 4.64 5.87 2.76
CA GLY A 180 5.42 4.75 2.23
C GLY A 180 4.65 3.43 2.16
N LYS A 181 4.87 2.67 1.08
CA LYS A 181 4.37 1.31 0.85
C LYS A 181 5.44 0.39 0.25
N THR A 182 6.71 0.60 0.61
CA THR A 182 7.81 -0.20 0.05
C THR A 182 8.71 -0.79 1.13
N SER A 183 9.57 -1.71 0.71
CA SER A 183 10.63 -2.25 1.56
C SER A 183 11.71 -1.22 1.95
N LEU A 184 11.71 -0.03 1.33
CA LEU A 184 12.64 1.06 1.65
C LEU A 184 12.08 2.01 2.70
N GLY A 185 10.75 2.08 2.82
CA GLY A 185 10.07 2.91 3.78
C GLY A 185 8.58 2.60 3.80
N ILE A 186 8.02 2.53 5.00
CA ILE A 186 6.61 2.19 5.21
C ILE A 186 6.02 3.01 6.35
N ASP A 187 4.75 3.40 6.25
CA ASP A 187 4.01 3.97 7.37
C ASP A 187 3.07 2.96 8.03
N CYS A 188 2.40 3.40 9.09
CA CYS A 188 1.55 2.56 9.92
C CYS A 188 0.43 1.88 9.13
N SER A 189 -0.33 2.64 8.35
CA SER A 189 -1.47 2.11 7.60
C SER A 189 -1.04 1.39 6.30
N GLY A 190 0.10 1.75 5.71
CA GLY A 190 0.71 1.04 4.59
C GLY A 190 1.19 -0.36 4.99
N LEU A 191 1.69 -0.54 6.22
CA LEU A 191 2.02 -1.84 6.79
C LEU A 191 0.79 -2.75 6.88
N VAL A 192 -0.31 -2.23 7.45
CA VAL A 192 -1.58 -2.96 7.54
C VAL A 192 -2.12 -3.29 6.14
N GLN A 193 -2.12 -2.31 5.24
CA GLN A 193 -2.65 -2.46 3.88
C GLN A 193 -1.91 -3.53 3.10
N LEU A 194 -0.57 -3.51 3.08
CA LEU A 194 0.22 -4.49 2.34
C LEU A 194 0.11 -5.90 2.93
N ALA A 195 0.10 -6.01 4.26
CA ALA A 195 -0.05 -7.29 4.94
C ALA A 195 -1.40 -7.95 4.61
N LEU A 196 -2.50 -7.20 4.67
CA LEU A 196 -3.83 -7.68 4.32
C LEU A 196 -3.95 -8.00 2.83
N SER A 197 -3.43 -7.13 1.96
CA SER A 197 -3.44 -7.38 0.51
C SER A 197 -2.69 -8.67 0.15
N ALA A 198 -1.59 -8.96 0.84
CA ALA A 198 -0.84 -10.20 0.68
C ALA A 198 -1.64 -11.44 1.15
N ALA A 199 -2.58 -11.29 2.08
CA ALA A 199 -3.54 -12.31 2.48
C ALA A 199 -4.86 -12.26 1.68
N ALA A 200 -4.89 -11.54 0.56
CA ALA A 200 -6.07 -11.34 -0.29
C ALA A 200 -7.26 -10.67 0.41
N VAL A 201 -6.99 -9.85 1.43
CA VAL A 201 -7.98 -9.01 2.13
C VAL A 201 -7.76 -7.55 1.71
N GLU A 202 -8.81 -6.92 1.18
CA GLU A 202 -8.76 -5.52 0.78
C GLU A 202 -8.77 -4.60 2.01
N ALA A 203 -7.96 -3.54 1.96
CA ALA A 203 -7.87 -2.55 3.02
C ALA A 203 -7.70 -1.13 2.44
N PRO A 204 -8.41 -0.12 2.99
CA PRO A 204 -8.15 1.27 2.65
C PRO A 204 -6.72 1.68 2.99
N ARG A 205 -6.25 2.76 2.36
CA ARG A 205 -4.88 3.26 2.55
C ARG A 205 -4.62 3.90 3.92
N ASP A 206 -5.58 4.64 4.44
CA ASP A 206 -5.40 5.50 5.61
C ASP A 206 -5.98 4.88 6.87
N SER A 207 -5.33 5.12 8.01
CA SER A 207 -5.71 4.51 9.29
C SER A 207 -7.14 4.86 9.71
N ASP A 208 -7.62 6.08 9.43
CA ASP A 208 -8.98 6.50 9.76
C ASP A 208 -10.04 5.81 8.89
N LEU A 209 -9.71 5.52 7.63
CA LEU A 209 -10.57 4.72 6.74
C LEU A 209 -10.55 3.25 7.15
N GLN A 210 -9.37 2.72 7.47
CA GLN A 210 -9.20 1.37 8.00
C GLN A 210 -10.01 1.17 9.30
N GLU A 211 -9.95 2.11 10.24
CA GLU A 211 -10.72 2.08 11.49
C GLU A 211 -12.23 2.00 11.26
N ARG A 212 -12.73 2.69 10.23
CA ARG A 212 -14.16 2.74 9.89
C ARG A 212 -14.65 1.47 9.23
N THR A 213 -13.83 0.82 8.40
CA THR A 213 -14.30 -0.25 7.50
C THR A 213 -13.78 -1.64 7.86
N LEU A 214 -12.66 -1.76 8.57
CA LEU A 214 -12.06 -3.05 8.88
C LEU A 214 -12.61 -3.63 10.19
N GLY A 215 -12.92 -4.93 10.12
CA GLY A 215 -13.19 -5.80 11.26
C GLY A 215 -14.38 -5.37 12.13
N SER A 216 -14.56 -6.11 13.22
CA SER A 216 -15.54 -5.84 14.26
C SER A 216 -14.87 -5.20 15.48
N PRO A 217 -15.51 -4.22 16.14
CA PRO A 217 -14.95 -3.59 17.34
C PRO A 217 -14.86 -4.56 18.51
N LEU A 218 -13.77 -4.45 19.28
CA LEU A 218 -13.57 -5.11 20.56
C LEU A 218 -13.64 -4.10 21.71
N PRO A 219 -14.08 -4.51 22.91
CA PRO A 219 -13.99 -3.68 24.10
C PRO A 219 -12.54 -3.31 24.42
N ILE A 220 -12.30 -2.04 24.73
CA ILE A 220 -11.01 -1.56 25.24
C ILE A 220 -11.04 -1.73 26.76
N THR A 221 -10.13 -2.55 27.29
CA THR A 221 -9.96 -2.76 28.75
C THR A 221 -8.70 -2.02 29.23
N GLU A 222 -8.68 -1.59 30.49
CA GLU A 222 -7.52 -0.87 31.06
C GLU A 222 -6.22 -1.67 30.97
N GLU A 223 -6.30 -3.00 31.11
CA GLU A 223 -5.15 -3.92 31.05
C GLU A 223 -4.90 -4.49 29.65
N PHE A 224 -5.65 -4.07 28.62
CA PHE A 224 -5.58 -4.63 27.25
C PHE A 224 -5.72 -6.16 27.19
N THR A 225 -6.58 -6.73 28.03
CA THR A 225 -6.85 -8.17 28.04
C THR A 225 -7.75 -8.61 26.89
N GLY A 226 -7.65 -9.88 26.48
CA GLY A 226 -8.49 -10.47 25.43
C GLY A 226 -8.02 -10.22 23.98
N LEU A 227 -6.89 -9.51 23.82
CA LEU A 227 -6.25 -9.29 22.53
C LEU A 227 -5.55 -10.55 22.03
N ARG A 228 -5.47 -10.67 20.70
CA ARG A 228 -4.88 -11.80 20.00
C ARG A 228 -4.11 -11.30 18.78
N ARG A 229 -3.24 -12.17 18.28
CA ARG A 229 -2.57 -12.00 16.99
C ARG A 229 -3.58 -11.64 15.90
N GLY A 230 -3.32 -10.56 15.17
CA GLY A 230 -4.17 -10.05 14.09
C GLY A 230 -5.18 -8.99 14.51
N ASP A 231 -5.34 -8.70 15.81
CA ASP A 231 -6.13 -7.55 16.23
C ASP A 231 -5.43 -6.25 15.80
N LEU A 232 -6.20 -5.29 15.29
CA LEU A 232 -5.74 -3.97 14.92
C LEU A 232 -6.04 -2.99 16.07
N VAL A 233 -5.06 -2.18 16.45
CA VAL A 233 -5.22 -1.13 17.47
C VAL A 233 -5.07 0.23 16.81
N PHE A 234 -6.04 1.11 17.01
CA PHE A 234 -6.10 2.42 16.38
C PHE A 234 -5.95 3.55 17.41
N TRP A 235 -5.28 4.61 16.97
CA TRP A 235 -5.27 5.92 17.60
C TRP A 235 -5.60 6.96 16.52
N LYS A 236 -5.82 8.21 16.93
CA LYS A 236 -5.97 9.31 15.98
C LYS A 236 -4.72 9.42 15.08
N GLY A 237 -4.86 9.03 13.83
CA GLY A 237 -3.79 9.09 12.82
C GLY A 237 -2.73 7.99 12.93
N HIS A 238 -2.99 6.90 13.66
CA HIS A 238 -2.04 5.79 13.79
C HIS A 238 -2.73 4.44 13.93
N VAL A 239 -2.07 3.37 13.50
CA VAL A 239 -2.54 1.99 13.61
C VAL A 239 -1.38 1.03 13.85
N GLY A 240 -1.63 -0.04 14.59
CA GLY A 240 -0.70 -1.16 14.74
C GLY A 240 -1.42 -2.51 14.74
N ILE A 241 -0.64 -3.58 14.64
CA ILE A 241 -1.10 -4.97 14.55
C ILE A 241 -0.62 -5.72 15.78
N MET A 242 -1.51 -6.38 16.51
CA MET A 242 -1.12 -7.28 17.59
C MET A 242 -0.44 -8.52 17.01
N VAL A 243 0.77 -8.84 17.46
CA VAL A 243 1.49 -10.08 17.04
C VAL A 243 1.23 -11.25 17.99
N ASP A 244 0.79 -10.94 19.21
CA ASP A 244 0.34 -11.85 20.25
C ASP A 244 -0.62 -11.11 21.20
N SER A 245 -0.84 -11.59 22.43
CA SER A 245 -1.76 -10.98 23.39
C SER A 245 -1.27 -9.68 24.03
N ALA A 246 0.02 -9.33 23.89
CA ALA A 246 0.63 -8.21 24.61
C ALA A 246 1.48 -7.29 23.72
N ASN A 247 1.99 -7.79 22.59
CA ASN A 247 2.93 -7.07 21.74
C ASN A 247 2.28 -6.50 20.47
N LEU A 248 2.63 -5.25 20.18
CA LEU A 248 2.17 -4.47 19.04
C LEU A 248 3.32 -4.34 18.02
N LEU A 249 3.03 -4.70 16.77
CA LEU A 249 3.83 -4.40 15.60
C LEU A 249 3.31 -3.13 14.93
N HIS A 250 4.18 -2.14 14.71
CA HIS A 250 3.83 -0.91 14.00
C HIS A 250 5.04 -0.17 13.42
N ALA A 251 4.85 0.48 12.28
CA ALA A 251 5.76 1.48 11.75
C ALA A 251 5.43 2.84 12.38
N ASN A 252 6.38 3.46 13.09
CA ASN A 252 6.09 4.66 13.87
C ASN A 252 7.22 5.70 13.83
N GLY A 253 6.84 6.96 13.96
CA GLY A 253 7.77 8.11 13.99
C GLY A 253 8.58 8.26 15.28
N HIS A 254 8.30 7.49 16.34
CA HIS A 254 9.12 7.51 17.56
C HIS A 254 10.44 6.76 17.35
N HIS A 255 10.37 5.54 16.81
CA HIS A 255 11.52 4.72 16.48
C HIS A 255 12.09 5.03 15.09
N MET A 256 11.35 5.78 14.27
CA MET A 256 11.63 5.96 12.84
C MET A 256 11.78 4.63 12.09
N ALA A 257 11.07 3.60 12.55
CA ALA A 257 11.15 2.23 12.03
C ALA A 257 9.89 1.42 12.37
N THR A 258 9.77 0.26 11.74
CA THR A 258 8.83 -0.80 12.12
C THR A 258 9.41 -1.63 13.26
N VAL A 259 8.68 -1.70 14.38
CA VAL A 259 9.14 -2.40 15.60
C VAL A 259 8.02 -3.24 16.20
N ILE A 260 8.40 -4.22 17.02
CA ILE A 260 7.52 -4.95 17.93
C ILE A 260 7.84 -4.49 19.35
N GLU A 261 6.84 -4.07 20.11
CA GLU A 261 6.99 -3.65 21.51
C GLU A 261 5.70 -3.90 22.30
N PRO A 262 5.74 -3.89 23.65
CA PRO A 262 4.52 -4.07 24.45
C PRO A 262 3.49 -2.97 24.18
N LEU A 263 2.23 -3.36 23.93
CA LEU A 263 1.13 -2.42 23.66
C LEU A 263 0.98 -1.39 24.78
N ALA A 264 1.02 -1.81 26.04
CA ALA A 264 0.89 -0.90 27.18
C ALA A 264 1.96 0.21 27.19
N VAL A 265 3.20 -0.13 26.79
CA VAL A 265 4.31 0.84 26.69
C VAL A 265 4.07 1.79 25.51
N ALA A 266 3.68 1.25 24.35
CA ALA A 266 3.38 2.05 23.18
C ALA A 266 2.23 3.03 23.44
N THR A 267 1.12 2.57 24.02
CA THR A 267 -0.05 3.40 24.35
C THR A 267 0.34 4.53 25.28
N ALA A 268 1.00 4.23 26.41
CA ALA A 268 1.41 5.25 27.38
C ALA A 268 2.29 6.34 26.74
N ARG A 269 3.21 5.93 25.85
CA ARG A 269 4.06 6.88 25.11
C ARG A 269 3.27 7.72 24.09
N ILE A 270 2.38 7.10 23.32
CA ILE A 270 1.57 7.77 22.29
C ILE A 270 0.64 8.82 22.93
N GLU A 271 0.03 8.47 24.07
CA GLU A 271 -0.78 9.38 24.87
C GLU A 271 0.04 10.56 25.40
N ALA A 272 1.21 10.28 25.99
CA ALA A 272 2.11 11.32 26.49
C ALA A 272 2.63 12.26 25.39
N ALA A 273 2.73 11.78 24.15
CA ALA A 273 3.08 12.57 22.98
C ALA A 273 1.92 13.43 22.42
N GLY A 274 0.72 13.31 22.99
CA GLY A 274 -0.44 14.15 22.65
C GLY A 274 -1.34 13.62 21.52
N ALA A 275 -1.13 12.38 21.05
CA ALA A 275 -1.99 11.76 20.03
C ALA A 275 -3.35 11.29 20.59
N GLY A 276 -3.47 11.21 21.92
CA GLY A 276 -4.67 10.78 22.63
C GLY A 276 -4.74 9.27 22.85
N PRO A 277 -5.84 8.78 23.48
CA PRO A 277 -6.00 7.38 23.82
C PRO A 277 -6.28 6.51 22.59
N VAL A 278 -6.25 5.20 22.79
CA VAL A 278 -6.74 4.22 21.80
C VAL A 278 -8.17 4.58 21.41
N THR A 279 -8.43 4.75 20.12
CA THR A 279 -9.76 5.10 19.59
C THR A 279 -10.62 3.87 19.34
N SER A 280 -10.00 2.78 18.86
CA SER A 280 -10.67 1.50 18.70
C SER A 280 -9.69 0.34 18.66
N ILE A 281 -10.21 -0.86 18.94
CA ILE A 281 -9.55 -2.13 18.67
C ILE A 281 -10.48 -2.94 17.77
N LYS A 282 -9.95 -3.52 16.69
CA LYS A 282 -10.70 -4.26 15.69
C LYS A 282 -10.17 -5.68 15.52
N ARG A 283 -11.07 -6.64 15.34
CA ARG A 283 -10.73 -8.01 14.91
C ARG A 283 -11.34 -8.30 13.55
N LEU A 284 -10.51 -8.79 12.62
CA LEU A 284 -10.93 -9.21 11.29
C LEU A 284 -11.70 -10.53 11.32
#